data_AF-A0A7Y4KKU0-F1
#
_entry.id   AF-A0A7Y4KKU0-F1
#
_cell.length_a   1.000
_cell.length_b   1.000
_cell.length_c   1.000
_cell.angle_alpha   90.00
_cell.angle_beta   90.00
_cell.angle_gamma   90.00
#
_symmetry.space_group_name_H-M   'P 1'
#
loop_
_entity.id
_entity.type
_entity.pdbx_description
1 polymer ?
#
loop_
_entity_poly.entity_id
_entity_poly.type
_entity_poly.pdbx_seq_one_letter_code
_entity_poly.pdbx_strand_id
1 'polypeptide(L)'
;MNWRYAVSRFGLAGLFFSVVGLGTSAHAQSAVIYGSLGNFDISNDTGEVCHGFEIELEGLSSQDVVTTFSTQRYGAAQIVPYATGVRVRWESPYNAATQQFAQRTLPHTVPWFPGQCYQWNAGTYQDSGCEHFGTNITRNATHVRSRWLCEDSSNPGTLVPRDPPTSVPMPTYYMAPPARPESPPELVAEVEAPEPAEAPERYGDAQWMRVFETELPREVALGELMADNPAVVPMNLAQLESEYEIVQDEPASSGDGNRRRRRHQKAVAPTTRSVIRRIEMYAYTGAYDAVTHEALCADGLCNAPSAGEVGALLSVQMSAANVQPDAVLLTKPTNGKINSTDRLLACGSKCEQSYTAGQVVTLTAEPDSGSTLTGWTGACNGTALSCTVTVNGQIKVGATFSVKSGGGKGGK
;
A
#
# COMPACT_ATOMS: atom_id res chain seq x y z
N MET A 1 3.77 -11.21 68.58
CA MET A 1 3.60 -12.68 68.57
C MET A 1 4.71 -13.30 67.75
N ASN A 2 5.27 -14.43 68.20
CA ASN A 2 6.32 -15.14 67.48
C ASN A 2 5.77 -15.86 66.25
N TRP A 3 6.60 -16.03 65.22
CA TRP A 3 6.74 -17.34 64.55
C TRP A 3 8.18 -17.55 64.08
N ARG A 4 8.63 -18.80 64.19
CA ARG A 4 9.93 -19.36 63.80
C ARG A 4 9.68 -20.66 63.01
N TYR A 5 10.76 -21.26 62.50
CA TYR A 5 10.83 -22.50 61.69
C TYR A 5 10.55 -22.25 60.20
N ALA A 6 11.48 -22.37 59.24
CA ALA A 6 12.70 -23.19 59.04
C ALA A 6 12.46 -24.63 58.53
N VAL A 7 13.50 -25.18 57.87
CA VAL A 7 13.57 -26.45 57.09
C VAL A 7 12.96 -26.29 55.68
N SER A 8 13.64 -26.56 54.56
CA SER A 8 15.08 -26.83 54.28
C SER A 8 15.46 -26.51 52.81
N ARG A 9 16.67 -26.87 52.37
CA ARG A 9 17.06 -27.08 50.96
C ARG A 9 17.56 -28.51 50.79
N PHE A 10 16.97 -29.29 49.88
CA PHE A 10 17.58 -30.48 49.30
C PHE A 10 17.69 -30.28 47.80
N GLY A 11 18.90 -30.38 47.26
CA GLY A 11 19.14 -30.30 45.82
C GLY A 11 19.00 -31.67 45.17
N LEU A 12 18.20 -31.75 44.11
CA LEU A 12 18.33 -32.81 43.11
C LEU A 12 18.94 -32.20 41.85
N ALA A 13 20.01 -32.81 41.35
CA ALA A 13 20.57 -32.48 40.05
C ALA A 13 19.66 -33.05 38.94
N GLY A 14 19.01 -32.17 38.19
CA GLY A 14 18.26 -32.53 36.98
C GLY A 14 19.11 -32.32 35.74
N LEU A 15 19.16 -33.30 34.83
CA LEU A 15 19.84 -33.19 33.54
C LEU A 15 19.27 -32.02 32.72
N PHE A 16 20.14 -31.13 32.25
CA PHE A 16 19.79 -30.20 31.17
C PHE A 16 19.67 -30.97 29.85
N PHE A 17 18.45 -31.37 29.49
CA PHE A 17 18.13 -31.62 28.09
C PHE A 17 18.09 -30.28 27.36
N SER A 18 19.12 -30.00 26.57
CA SER A 18 19.14 -28.87 25.66
C SER A 18 18.09 -29.07 24.58
N VAL A 19 16.89 -28.51 24.78
CA VAL A 19 15.92 -28.33 23.70
C VAL A 19 16.54 -27.35 22.71
N VAL A 20 17.05 -27.87 21.60
CA VAL A 20 17.37 -27.05 20.43
C VAL A 20 16.04 -26.56 19.88
N GLY A 21 15.64 -25.37 20.33
CA GLY A 21 14.54 -24.64 19.72
C GLY A 21 14.91 -24.35 18.27
N LEU A 22 14.32 -25.10 17.35
CA LEU A 22 14.27 -24.72 15.94
C LEU A 22 13.49 -23.41 15.88
N GLY A 23 14.23 -22.29 15.88
CA GLY A 23 13.64 -20.97 15.72
C GLY A 23 12.98 -20.90 14.35
N THR A 24 11.65 -20.98 14.32
CA THR A 24 10.85 -20.67 13.14
C THR A 24 11.04 -19.19 12.84
N SER A 25 11.95 -18.89 11.92
CA SER A 25 12.20 -17.54 11.45
C SER A 25 10.93 -16.96 10.84
N ALA A 26 10.47 -15.81 11.35
CA ALA A 26 9.29 -15.14 10.83
C ALA A 26 9.46 -14.88 9.32
N HIS A 27 8.52 -15.40 8.53
CA HIS A 27 8.59 -15.39 7.07
C HIS A 27 8.04 -14.08 6.51
N ALA A 28 8.92 -13.27 5.91
CA ALA A 28 8.55 -12.01 5.27
C ALA A 28 8.33 -12.21 3.76
N GLN A 29 7.08 -12.31 3.33
CA GLN A 29 6.74 -11.94 1.96
C GLN A 29 6.88 -10.42 1.82
N SER A 30 7.34 -9.97 0.65
CA SER A 30 7.36 -8.55 0.28
C SER A 30 6.31 -8.29 -0.79
N ALA A 31 5.65 -7.13 -0.71
CA ALA A 31 4.76 -6.64 -1.74
C ALA A 31 5.32 -5.32 -2.29
N VAL A 32 5.17 -5.11 -3.60
CA VAL A 32 5.44 -3.81 -4.23
C VAL A 32 4.11 -3.06 -4.27
N ILE A 33 4.02 -1.96 -3.53
CA ILE A 33 2.78 -1.21 -3.36
C ILE A 33 2.72 -0.10 -4.42
N TYR A 34 1.60 -0.02 -5.13
CA TYR A 34 1.28 1.02 -6.08
C TYR A 34 0.02 1.76 -5.61
N GLY A 35 0.01 3.09 -5.71
CA GLY A 35 -1.22 3.88 -5.53
C GLY A 35 -1.58 4.30 -4.10
N SER A 36 -0.86 3.88 -3.05
CA SER A 36 -0.91 4.62 -1.78
C SER A 36 -0.33 6.02 -2.05
N LEU A 37 -1.17 7.05 -1.95
CA LEU A 37 -0.97 8.41 -2.50
C LEU A 37 -0.80 8.53 -4.03
N GLY A 38 -0.47 7.45 -4.73
CA GLY A 38 -0.11 7.49 -6.15
C GLY A 38 -1.23 7.76 -7.15
N ASN A 39 -2.51 7.59 -6.78
CA ASN A 39 -3.63 7.61 -7.73
C ASN A 39 -5.01 7.71 -7.03
N PHE A 40 -5.66 8.88 -7.10
CA PHE A 40 -7.00 9.11 -6.55
C PHE A 40 -7.78 10.21 -7.30
N ASP A 41 -9.11 10.03 -7.38
CA ASP A 41 -10.07 11.08 -7.76
C ASP A 41 -10.55 11.81 -6.50
N ILE A 42 -10.75 13.13 -6.55
CA ILE A 42 -11.23 13.96 -5.43
C ILE A 42 -12.20 15.06 -5.89
N SER A 43 -13.29 15.25 -5.15
CA SER A 43 -14.25 16.35 -5.37
C SER A 43 -13.79 17.64 -4.70
N ASN A 44 -14.18 18.78 -5.28
CA ASN A 44 -14.05 20.08 -4.63
C ASN A 44 -15.24 20.30 -3.68
N ASP A 45 -15.04 19.94 -2.43
CA ASP A 45 -15.98 19.96 -1.32
C ASP A 45 -16.06 21.32 -0.61
N THR A 46 -15.18 22.27 -0.92
CA THR A 46 -15.07 23.58 -0.25
C THR A 46 -16.28 24.50 -0.40
N GLY A 47 -17.14 24.26 -1.41
CA GLY A 47 -18.18 25.21 -1.82
C GLY A 47 -17.68 26.42 -2.61
N GLU A 48 -16.36 26.58 -2.80
CA GLU A 48 -15.73 27.68 -3.52
C GLU A 48 -15.18 27.24 -4.89
N VAL A 49 -14.92 28.21 -5.78
CA VAL A 49 -14.12 27.94 -6.99
C VAL A 49 -12.65 27.92 -6.59
N CYS A 50 -11.99 26.79 -6.84
CA CYS A 50 -10.60 26.58 -6.47
C CYS A 50 -9.73 26.42 -7.72
N HIS A 51 -8.43 26.65 -7.56
CA HIS A 51 -7.46 26.88 -8.63
C HIS A 51 -6.16 26.10 -8.42
N GLY A 52 -6.16 25.14 -7.51
CA GLY A 52 -5.04 24.26 -7.25
C GLY A 52 -5.38 23.25 -6.15
N PHE A 53 -4.42 22.39 -5.86
CA PHE A 53 -4.50 21.37 -4.82
C PHE A 53 -3.11 21.13 -4.21
N GLU A 54 -3.07 20.82 -2.92
CA GLU A 54 -1.83 20.56 -2.19
C GLU A 54 -1.95 19.30 -1.35
N ILE A 55 -0.88 18.49 -1.33
CA ILE A 55 -0.68 17.40 -0.39
C ILE A 55 0.55 17.74 0.47
N GLU A 56 0.34 17.96 1.77
CA GLU A 56 1.42 18.10 2.75
C GLU A 56 1.88 16.70 3.20
N LEU A 57 3.17 16.40 3.06
CA LEU A 57 3.79 15.12 3.41
C LEU A 57 4.82 15.33 4.52
N GLU A 58 4.43 15.05 5.77
CA GLU A 58 5.30 15.26 6.93
C GLU A 58 6.35 14.15 7.06
N GLY A 59 7.54 14.49 7.54
CA GLY A 59 8.68 13.59 7.69
C GLY A 59 9.45 13.28 6.40
N LEU A 60 8.97 13.77 5.25
CA LEU A 60 9.59 13.56 3.93
C LEU A 60 10.36 14.78 3.41
N SER A 61 11.34 14.52 2.55
CA SER A 61 12.09 15.53 1.80
C SER A 61 11.66 15.55 0.33
N SER A 62 12.04 16.58 -0.42
CA SER A 62 11.82 16.62 -1.87
C SER A 62 12.46 15.48 -2.66
N GLN A 63 13.45 14.78 -2.10
CA GLN A 63 14.07 13.60 -2.73
C GLN A 63 13.23 12.33 -2.57
N ASP A 64 12.28 12.33 -1.62
CA ASP A 64 11.38 11.20 -1.39
C ASP A 64 10.19 11.20 -2.36
N VAL A 65 9.90 12.33 -3.01
CA VAL A 65 8.86 12.44 -4.05
C VAL A 65 9.44 12.09 -5.42
N VAL A 66 9.02 10.96 -5.99
CA VAL A 66 9.63 10.38 -7.21
C VAL A 66 8.94 10.88 -8.48
N THR A 67 7.61 10.90 -8.47
CA THR A 67 6.78 11.27 -9.64
C THR A 67 5.45 11.84 -9.18
N THR A 68 4.92 12.81 -9.91
CA THR A 68 3.59 13.38 -9.68
C THR A 68 2.73 13.25 -10.93
N PHE A 69 1.43 13.02 -10.75
CA PHE A 69 0.47 13.04 -11.86
C PHE A 69 0.37 14.44 -12.43
N SER A 70 0.32 14.55 -13.76
CA SER A 70 0.31 15.83 -14.46
C SER A 70 -0.76 15.97 -15.56
N THR A 71 -1.58 14.94 -15.77
CA THR A 71 -2.64 14.93 -16.79
C THR A 71 -3.99 15.42 -16.24
N GLN A 72 -3.91 16.46 -15.40
CA GLN A 72 -5.02 17.20 -14.82
C GLN A 72 -4.79 18.71 -15.07
N ARG A 73 -5.82 19.54 -14.88
CA ARG A 73 -5.90 20.95 -15.28
C ARG A 73 -4.68 21.80 -14.94
N TYR A 74 -4.09 21.61 -13.77
CA TYR A 74 -2.98 22.41 -13.25
C TYR A 74 -1.60 21.94 -13.75
N GLY A 75 -1.52 20.82 -14.48
CA GLY A 75 -0.28 20.30 -15.05
C GLY A 75 0.66 19.67 -14.02
N ALA A 76 1.96 19.94 -14.12
CA ALA A 76 2.97 19.37 -13.24
C ALA A 76 2.97 20.03 -11.85
N ALA A 77 3.15 19.23 -10.79
CA ALA A 77 3.27 19.74 -9.43
C ALA A 77 4.60 20.49 -9.19
N GLN A 78 4.55 21.48 -8.33
CA GLN A 78 5.71 22.02 -7.62
C GLN A 78 5.98 21.19 -6.35
N ILE A 79 7.25 20.94 -6.05
CA ILE A 79 7.68 20.23 -4.84
C ILE A 79 8.29 21.25 -3.88
N VAL A 80 7.55 21.64 -2.84
CA VAL A 80 7.86 22.79 -1.99
C VAL A 80 8.23 22.32 -0.57
N PRO A 81 9.50 22.39 -0.14
CA PRO A 81 9.88 22.07 1.24
C PRO A 81 9.20 22.97 2.27
N TYR A 82 8.91 22.45 3.46
CA TYR A 82 8.53 23.23 4.64
C TYR A 82 9.21 22.69 5.90
N ALA A 83 8.90 23.27 7.06
CA ALA A 83 9.66 23.05 8.31
C ALA A 83 9.74 21.59 8.77
N THR A 84 8.71 20.77 8.53
CA THR A 84 8.67 19.36 8.97
C THR A 84 8.46 18.35 7.83
N GLY A 85 8.40 18.80 6.57
CA GLY A 85 8.10 17.93 5.44
C GLY A 85 8.21 18.59 4.06
N VAL A 86 7.46 18.06 3.10
CA VAL A 86 7.37 18.59 1.74
C VAL A 86 5.92 18.68 1.26
N ARG A 87 5.60 19.69 0.46
CA ARG A 87 4.30 19.86 -0.21
C ARG A 87 4.40 19.45 -1.67
N VAL A 88 3.44 18.67 -2.13
CA VAL A 88 3.19 18.43 -3.56
C VAL A 88 2.04 19.33 -3.97
N ARG A 89 2.34 20.39 -4.72
CA ARG A 89 1.45 21.52 -4.94
C ARG A 89 1.16 21.72 -6.43
N TRP A 90 -0.09 21.54 -6.83
CA TRP A 90 -0.58 21.77 -8.19
C TRP A 90 -1.32 23.11 -8.22
N GLU A 91 -0.95 24.02 -9.13
CA GLU A 91 -1.53 25.36 -9.18
C GLU A 91 -1.84 25.82 -10.60
N SER A 92 -2.94 26.54 -10.76
CA SER A 92 -3.24 27.26 -11.98
C SER A 92 -2.29 28.45 -12.16
N PRO A 93 -1.76 28.67 -13.38
CA PRO A 93 -1.06 29.92 -13.70
C PRO A 93 -1.99 31.13 -13.56
N TYR A 94 -1.56 32.15 -12.80
CA TYR A 94 -2.24 33.43 -12.72
C TYR A 94 -1.79 34.38 -13.84
N ASN A 95 -2.73 35.01 -14.53
CA ASN A 95 -2.46 36.07 -15.50
C ASN A 95 -2.76 37.44 -14.88
N ALA A 96 -1.70 38.17 -14.49
CA ALA A 96 -1.82 39.49 -13.89
C ALA A 96 -2.41 40.57 -14.81
N ALA A 97 -2.39 40.38 -16.13
CA ALA A 97 -2.98 41.34 -17.08
C ALA A 97 -4.50 41.19 -17.21
N THR A 98 -5.03 39.99 -17.02
CA THR A 98 -6.49 39.72 -17.01
C THR A 98 -7.05 39.56 -15.59
N GLN A 99 -6.18 39.59 -14.58
CA GLN A 99 -6.46 39.32 -13.16
C GLN A 99 -7.21 38.00 -12.93
N GLN A 100 -6.81 36.93 -13.63
CA GLN A 100 -7.51 35.63 -13.63
C GLN A 100 -6.54 34.46 -13.62
N PHE A 101 -6.90 33.40 -12.91
CA PHE A 101 -6.31 32.07 -13.04
C PHE A 101 -6.76 31.40 -14.35
N ALA A 102 -5.84 30.72 -15.02
CA ALA A 102 -6.08 30.10 -16.32
C ALA A 102 -6.97 28.84 -16.28
N GLN A 103 -7.11 28.21 -15.10
CA GLN A 103 -7.78 26.94 -14.86
C GLN A 103 -8.48 26.98 -13.50
N ARG A 104 -9.54 26.20 -13.34
CA ARG A 104 -10.32 26.11 -12.09
C ARG A 104 -10.97 24.74 -11.94
N THR A 105 -11.28 24.37 -10.70
CA THR A 105 -12.22 23.31 -10.35
C THR A 105 -13.42 23.97 -9.68
N LEU A 106 -14.61 23.77 -10.24
CA LEU A 106 -15.87 24.26 -9.65
C LEU A 106 -16.19 23.50 -8.35
N PRO A 107 -17.04 24.03 -7.46
CA PRO A 107 -17.64 23.24 -6.38
C PRO A 107 -18.31 21.99 -6.93
N HIS A 108 -18.17 20.87 -6.23
CA HIS A 108 -18.78 19.62 -6.65
C HIS A 108 -20.29 19.61 -6.38
N THR A 109 -21.09 19.16 -7.37
CA THR A 109 -22.56 19.23 -7.29
C THR A 109 -23.28 17.94 -7.72
N VAL A 110 -22.56 16.89 -8.14
CA VAL A 110 -23.17 15.61 -8.54
C VAL A 110 -22.94 14.53 -7.47
N PRO A 111 -23.78 13.49 -7.38
CA PRO A 111 -23.55 12.40 -6.41
C PRO A 111 -22.40 11.46 -6.78
N TRP A 112 -21.85 11.57 -7.99
CA TRP A 112 -20.84 10.65 -8.52
C TRP A 112 -19.91 11.34 -9.52
N PHE A 113 -18.61 11.29 -9.24
CA PHE A 113 -17.53 11.82 -10.08
C PHE A 113 -16.52 10.82 -10.66
N PRO A 114 -16.27 9.62 -10.10
CA PRO A 114 -15.19 8.76 -10.57
C PRO A 114 -15.24 8.46 -12.07
N GLY A 115 -14.09 8.63 -12.74
CA GLY A 115 -13.97 8.57 -14.20
C GLY A 115 -14.25 9.90 -14.94
N GLN A 116 -14.54 10.99 -14.22
CA GLN A 116 -14.81 12.33 -14.78
C GLN A 116 -13.75 13.38 -14.37
N CYS A 117 -12.66 12.97 -13.72
CA CYS A 117 -11.76 13.88 -12.99
C CYS A 117 -10.40 14.11 -13.67
N TYR A 118 -10.26 13.71 -14.93
CA TYR A 118 -9.02 13.87 -15.70
C TYR A 118 -9.29 14.28 -17.15
N GLN A 119 -8.28 14.90 -17.77
CA GLN A 119 -8.39 15.60 -19.06
C GLN A 119 -8.89 14.74 -20.24
N TRP A 120 -8.73 13.42 -20.17
CA TRP A 120 -9.14 12.51 -21.25
C TRP A 120 -10.67 12.37 -21.37
N ASN A 121 -11.44 12.68 -20.32
CA ASN A 121 -12.90 12.69 -20.37
C ASN A 121 -13.46 14.11 -20.60
N ALA A 122 -13.05 14.73 -21.71
CA ALA A 122 -13.28 16.15 -21.99
C ALA A 122 -14.76 16.60 -21.96
N GLY A 123 -15.72 15.68 -22.16
CA GLY A 123 -17.15 15.99 -22.19
C GLY A 123 -17.80 16.22 -20.83
N THR A 124 -17.28 15.62 -19.76
CA THR A 124 -17.78 15.82 -18.38
C THR A 124 -16.78 16.60 -17.51
N TYR A 125 -15.49 16.50 -17.81
CA TYR A 125 -14.42 17.05 -16.96
C TYR A 125 -14.53 18.55 -16.71
N GLN A 126 -15.00 19.38 -17.65
CA GLN A 126 -15.05 20.84 -17.46
C GLN A 126 -15.94 21.28 -16.29
N ASP A 127 -17.05 20.58 -16.08
CA ASP A 127 -18.05 20.93 -15.07
C ASP A 127 -18.17 19.87 -13.95
N SER A 128 -17.28 18.87 -13.93
CA SER A 128 -17.32 17.77 -12.97
C SER A 128 -17.08 18.20 -11.52
N GLY A 129 -16.42 19.33 -11.28
CA GLY A 129 -16.05 19.79 -9.94
C GLY A 129 -15.14 18.81 -9.19
N CYS A 130 -14.33 18.03 -9.90
CA CYS A 130 -13.37 17.08 -9.35
C CYS A 130 -12.06 17.08 -10.15
N GLU A 131 -10.99 16.57 -9.53
CA GLU A 131 -9.68 16.39 -10.15
C GLU A 131 -9.09 15.02 -9.78
N HIS A 132 -8.17 14.54 -10.61
CA HIS A 132 -7.40 13.33 -10.38
C HIS A 132 -5.97 13.72 -10.02
N PHE A 133 -5.49 13.27 -8.87
CA PHE A 133 -4.14 13.52 -8.38
C PHE A 133 -3.43 12.23 -8.01
N GLY A 134 -2.11 12.35 -7.90
CA GLY A 134 -1.26 11.21 -7.56
C GLY A 134 0.17 11.64 -7.34
N THR A 135 0.82 11.07 -6.33
CA THR A 135 2.25 11.24 -6.08
C THR A 135 2.86 9.93 -5.58
N ASN A 136 4.01 9.55 -6.13
CA ASN A 136 4.75 8.36 -5.71
C ASN A 136 5.87 8.75 -4.74
N ILE A 137 5.96 8.06 -3.61
CA ILE A 137 6.90 8.35 -2.53
C ILE A 137 7.76 7.12 -2.18
N THR A 138 9.04 7.33 -1.86
CA THR A 138 9.99 6.25 -1.51
C THR A 138 9.84 5.72 -0.09
N ARG A 139 9.20 6.49 0.80
CA ARG A 139 9.01 6.23 2.23
C ARG A 139 7.67 6.80 2.65
N ASN A 140 7.02 6.19 3.65
CA ASN A 140 5.77 6.70 4.19
C ASN A 140 6.01 8.04 4.90
N ALA A 141 5.10 9.00 4.67
CA ALA A 141 5.01 10.20 5.50
C ALA A 141 4.49 9.85 6.90
N THR A 142 4.82 10.66 7.91
CA THR A 142 4.30 10.48 9.28
C THR A 142 2.87 10.96 9.43
N HIS A 143 2.53 12.03 8.71
CA HIS A 143 1.18 12.55 8.55
C HIS A 143 1.03 13.05 7.11
N VAL A 144 -0.20 12.99 6.60
CA VAL A 144 -0.55 13.56 5.31
C VAL A 144 -1.81 14.40 5.45
N ARG A 145 -1.83 15.56 4.79
CA ARG A 145 -3.02 16.41 4.71
C ARG A 145 -3.20 16.87 3.27
N SER A 146 -4.43 16.88 2.80
CA SER A 146 -4.78 17.27 1.44
C SER A 146 -5.68 18.49 1.46
N ARG A 147 -5.46 19.48 0.60
CA ARG A 147 -6.25 20.73 0.59
C ARG A 147 -6.45 21.28 -0.81
N TRP A 148 -7.67 21.76 -1.06
CA TRP A 148 -7.92 22.67 -2.17
C TRP A 148 -7.24 24.02 -1.92
N LEU A 149 -6.68 24.57 -3.01
CA LEU A 149 -6.09 25.90 -3.05
C LEU A 149 -7.04 26.82 -3.80
N CYS A 150 -7.61 27.79 -3.11
CA CYS A 150 -8.63 28.69 -3.65
C CYS A 150 -8.12 30.13 -3.55
N GLU A 151 -8.72 31.07 -4.28
CA GLU A 151 -8.19 32.45 -4.35
C GLU A 151 -8.32 33.17 -2.99
N ASP A 152 -7.31 33.97 -2.65
CA ASP A 152 -7.40 34.91 -1.53
C ASP A 152 -8.19 36.15 -1.97
N SER A 153 -9.40 36.30 -1.43
CA SER A 153 -10.28 37.46 -1.69
C SER A 153 -9.68 38.80 -1.24
N SER A 154 -8.68 38.77 -0.35
CA SER A 154 -7.93 39.95 0.10
C SER A 154 -6.68 40.24 -0.74
N ASN A 155 -6.21 39.27 -1.55
CA ASN A 155 -4.98 39.36 -2.33
C ASN A 155 -5.09 38.58 -3.66
N PRO A 156 -5.81 39.13 -4.66
CA PRO A 156 -6.06 38.47 -5.93
C PRO A 156 -4.79 37.94 -6.62
N GLY A 157 -4.89 36.74 -7.19
CA GLY A 157 -3.75 36.01 -7.74
C GLY A 157 -2.89 35.25 -6.72
N THR A 158 -3.24 35.29 -5.43
CA THR A 158 -2.65 34.42 -4.41
C THR A 158 -3.55 33.23 -4.13
N LEU A 159 -2.97 32.02 -4.05
CA LEU A 159 -3.68 30.81 -3.70
C LEU A 159 -3.41 30.40 -2.26
N VAL A 160 -4.49 30.27 -1.50
CA VAL A 160 -4.49 29.91 -0.08
C VAL A 160 -5.18 28.56 0.13
N PRO A 161 -4.61 27.68 0.98
CA PRO A 161 -5.27 26.45 1.36
C PRO A 161 -6.60 26.71 2.07
N ARG A 162 -7.58 25.82 1.87
CA ARG A 162 -8.82 25.78 2.65
C ARG A 162 -8.73 24.70 3.73
N ASP A 163 -9.23 25.03 4.92
CA ASP A 163 -9.49 24.10 6.01
C ASP A 163 -11.03 23.95 6.18
N PRO A 164 -11.54 22.79 6.62
CA PRO A 164 -10.79 21.58 6.98
C PRO A 164 -10.07 20.95 5.77
N PRO A 165 -9.01 20.16 5.98
CA PRO A 165 -8.36 19.42 4.90
C PRO A 165 -9.34 18.44 4.25
N THR A 166 -9.33 18.32 2.92
CA THR A 166 -10.23 17.37 2.25
C THR A 166 -9.81 15.93 2.55
N SER A 167 -10.77 15.14 3.03
CA SER A 167 -10.65 13.71 3.30
C SER A 167 -10.23 12.88 2.08
N VAL A 168 -8.94 12.56 1.98
CA VAL A 168 -8.38 11.55 1.05
C VAL A 168 -7.89 10.35 1.86
N PRO A 169 -8.39 9.12 1.63
CA PRO A 169 -7.94 7.95 2.36
C PRO A 169 -6.54 7.56 1.90
N MET A 170 -5.69 7.11 2.82
CA MET A 170 -4.30 6.76 2.53
C MET A 170 -3.92 5.44 3.21
N PRO A 171 -4.24 4.29 2.59
CA PRO A 171 -3.92 2.99 3.15
C PRO A 171 -2.41 2.78 3.14
N THR A 172 -1.86 2.50 4.31
CA THR A 172 -0.56 1.85 4.41
C THR A 172 -0.75 0.36 4.16
N TYR A 173 -0.01 -0.19 3.19
CA TYR A 173 -0.04 -1.62 2.89
C TYR A 173 1.19 -2.33 3.45
N TYR A 174 0.98 -3.50 4.05
CA TYR A 174 2.07 -4.37 4.52
C TYR A 174 1.63 -5.84 4.56
N MET A 175 2.58 -6.77 4.47
CA MET A 175 2.32 -8.19 4.71
C MET A 175 2.42 -8.47 6.22
N ALA A 176 1.33 -8.94 6.82
CA ALA A 176 1.32 -9.45 8.18
C ALA A 176 1.88 -10.89 8.21
N PRO A 177 2.63 -11.28 9.25
CA PRO A 177 3.07 -12.65 9.42
C PRO A 177 1.86 -13.58 9.62
N PRO A 178 1.93 -14.83 9.14
CA PRO A 178 0.84 -15.80 9.32
C PRO A 178 0.45 -15.97 10.79
N ALA A 179 -0.86 -15.99 11.07
CA ALA A 179 -1.38 -16.22 12.43
C ALA A 179 -1.05 -17.63 12.98
N ARG A 180 -0.65 -18.57 12.10
CA ARG A 180 -0.17 -19.92 12.43
C ARG A 180 0.92 -20.32 11.41
N PRO A 181 1.88 -21.20 11.75
CA PRO A 181 2.97 -21.58 10.84
C PRO A 181 2.53 -22.13 9.47
N GLU A 182 1.38 -22.78 9.41
CA GLU A 182 0.81 -23.40 8.20
C GLU A 182 -0.12 -22.45 7.40
N SER A 183 -0.38 -21.24 7.90
CA SER A 183 -1.30 -20.28 7.27
C SER A 183 -0.59 -19.48 6.17
N PRO A 184 -1.30 -19.08 5.10
CA PRO A 184 -0.77 -18.07 4.18
C PRO A 184 -0.53 -16.74 4.93
N PRO A 185 0.46 -15.94 4.49
CA PRO A 185 0.60 -14.56 4.96
C PRO A 185 -0.56 -13.72 4.45
N GLU A 186 -0.85 -12.64 5.17
CA GLU A 186 -2.04 -11.82 4.96
C GLU A 186 -1.63 -10.42 4.54
N LEU A 187 -2.18 -9.92 3.44
CA LEU A 187 -2.02 -8.53 3.06
C LEU A 187 -2.91 -7.68 3.95
N VAL A 188 -2.34 -6.66 4.56
CA VAL A 188 -3.05 -5.62 5.30
C VAL A 188 -3.09 -4.36 4.45
N ALA A 189 -4.24 -3.71 4.41
CA ALA A 189 -4.40 -2.29 4.12
C ALA A 189 -4.93 -1.60 5.37
N GLU A 190 -4.28 -0.52 5.79
CA GLU A 190 -4.58 0.20 7.03
C GLU A 190 -4.80 1.68 6.72
N VAL A 191 -6.05 2.15 6.82
CA VAL A 191 -6.45 3.54 6.58
C VAL A 191 -6.61 4.23 7.93
N GLU A 192 -5.83 5.29 8.16
CA GLU A 192 -6.03 6.21 9.29
C GLU A 192 -7.02 7.32 8.92
N ALA A 193 -7.60 7.95 9.94
CA ALA A 193 -8.42 9.15 9.79
C ALA A 193 -7.64 10.24 9.02
N PRO A 194 -8.19 10.77 7.91
CA PRO A 194 -7.48 11.70 7.03
C PRO A 194 -7.30 13.09 7.65
N GLU A 195 -8.14 13.44 8.62
CA GLU A 195 -8.18 14.74 9.27
C GLU A 195 -7.91 14.58 10.77
N PRO A 196 -6.87 15.23 11.32
CA PRO A 196 -6.62 15.21 12.76
C PRO A 196 -7.60 16.12 13.50
N ALA A 197 -7.92 15.78 14.75
CA ALA A 197 -8.82 16.60 15.56
C ALA A 197 -8.34 18.06 15.73
N GLU A 198 -9.28 19.01 15.67
CA GLU A 198 -9.00 20.44 15.90
C GLU A 198 -8.39 20.71 17.30
N ALA A 199 -8.73 19.86 18.27
CA ALA A 199 -8.24 19.90 19.64
C ALA A 199 -7.91 18.48 20.13
N PRO A 200 -6.76 18.24 20.81
CA PRO A 200 -6.33 16.89 21.22
C PRO A 200 -7.27 16.12 22.15
N GLU A 201 -8.20 16.82 22.80
CA GLU A 201 -9.23 16.29 23.70
C GLU A 201 -10.58 15.99 23.03
N ARG A 202 -10.73 16.31 21.73
CA ARG A 202 -11.92 16.04 20.91
C ARG A 202 -11.60 15.01 19.82
N TYR A 203 -12.66 14.46 19.23
CA TYR A 203 -12.55 13.69 17.98
C TYR A 203 -12.44 14.64 16.79
N GLY A 204 -11.88 14.16 15.67
CA GLY A 204 -11.89 14.88 14.39
C GLY A 204 -13.25 14.83 13.70
N ASP A 205 -13.38 15.47 12.53
CA ASP A 205 -14.55 15.24 11.69
C ASP A 205 -14.58 13.77 11.22
N ALA A 206 -15.78 13.21 11.18
CA ALA A 206 -16.00 11.82 10.80
C ALA A 206 -16.30 11.70 9.30
N GLN A 207 -15.92 10.56 8.74
CA GLN A 207 -16.23 10.17 7.38
C GLN A 207 -16.74 8.73 7.34
N TRP A 208 -17.59 8.42 6.36
CA TRP A 208 -17.88 7.04 6.01
C TRP A 208 -16.87 6.55 4.98
N MET A 209 -16.23 5.42 5.26
CA MET A 209 -15.36 4.72 4.32
C MET A 209 -16.06 3.48 3.77
N ARG A 210 -15.93 3.28 2.46
CA ARG A 210 -16.35 2.08 1.74
C ARG A 210 -15.16 1.44 1.03
N VAL A 211 -15.04 0.12 1.07
CA VAL A 211 -13.90 -0.60 0.47
C VAL A 211 -14.38 -1.73 -0.44
N PHE A 212 -13.92 -1.71 -1.68
CA PHE A 212 -14.05 -2.81 -2.63
C PHE A 212 -12.68 -3.45 -2.88
N GLU A 213 -12.64 -4.76 -3.08
CA GLU A 213 -11.42 -5.52 -3.33
C GLU A 213 -11.57 -6.45 -4.54
N THR A 214 -10.50 -6.61 -5.33
CA THR A 214 -10.38 -7.74 -6.24
C THR A 214 -8.94 -8.24 -6.35
N GLU A 215 -8.77 -9.50 -6.71
CA GLU A 215 -7.49 -10.17 -6.85
C GLU A 215 -7.27 -10.60 -8.30
N LEU A 216 -6.11 -10.31 -8.89
CA LEU A 216 -5.75 -10.76 -10.24
C LEU A 216 -4.52 -11.68 -10.23
N PRO A 217 -4.45 -12.66 -11.17
CA PRO A 217 -3.32 -13.58 -11.31
C PRO A 217 -2.13 -12.97 -12.08
N ARG A 218 -2.11 -11.64 -12.26
CA ARG A 218 -1.02 -10.87 -12.88
C ARG A 218 -0.72 -9.61 -12.05
N GLU A 219 0.46 -9.05 -12.23
CA GLU A 219 0.76 -7.70 -11.76
C GLU A 219 -0.09 -6.67 -12.52
N VAL A 220 -0.33 -5.52 -11.87
CA VAL A 220 -0.98 -4.34 -12.48
C VAL A 220 -0.03 -3.15 -12.47
N ALA A 221 -0.08 -2.34 -13.53
CA ALA A 221 0.64 -1.06 -13.58
C ALA A 221 -0.23 0.08 -13.03
N LEU A 222 0.41 1.16 -12.54
CA LEU A 222 -0.29 2.33 -11.99
C LEU A 222 -1.34 2.91 -12.97
N GLY A 223 -1.01 2.99 -14.26
CA GLY A 223 -1.93 3.49 -15.30
C GLY A 223 -3.13 2.58 -15.61
N GLU A 224 -3.23 1.42 -14.97
CA GLU A 224 -4.42 0.56 -15.03
C GLU A 224 -5.41 0.86 -13.89
N LEU A 225 -5.01 1.61 -12.86
CA LEU A 225 -5.80 1.87 -11.64
C LEU A 225 -6.81 3.01 -11.81
N MET A 226 -7.47 3.08 -12.97
CA MET A 226 -8.42 4.15 -13.31
C MET A 226 -9.88 3.68 -13.15
N ALA A 227 -10.77 4.59 -12.76
CA ALA A 227 -12.19 4.30 -12.56
C ALA A 227 -12.93 3.92 -13.87
N ASP A 228 -12.37 4.22 -15.04
CA ASP A 228 -12.85 3.77 -16.36
C ASP A 228 -12.33 2.38 -16.76
N ASN A 229 -11.51 1.73 -15.92
CA ASN A 229 -11.01 0.37 -16.09
C ASN A 229 -11.64 -0.63 -15.09
N PRO A 230 -12.94 -0.95 -15.20
CA PRO A 230 -13.64 -1.86 -14.28
C PRO A 230 -13.18 -3.33 -14.38
N ALA A 231 -12.26 -3.65 -15.30
CA ALA A 231 -11.60 -4.95 -15.37
C ALA A 231 -10.43 -5.08 -14.36
N VAL A 232 -10.00 -3.96 -13.75
CA VAL A 232 -8.93 -3.91 -12.75
C VAL A 232 -9.41 -3.24 -11.47
N VAL A 233 -10.08 -2.08 -11.57
CA VAL A 233 -10.62 -1.36 -10.41
C VAL A 233 -11.98 -1.94 -10.02
N PRO A 234 -12.15 -2.51 -8.81
CA PRO A 234 -13.41 -3.10 -8.38
C PRO A 234 -14.45 -2.01 -8.10
N MET A 235 -15.67 -2.20 -8.58
CA MET A 235 -16.78 -1.23 -8.45
C MET A 235 -18.15 -1.90 -8.23
N ASN A 236 -18.22 -3.23 -8.32
CA ASN A 236 -19.46 -3.97 -8.16
C ASN A 236 -19.71 -4.25 -6.67
N LEU A 237 -20.95 -4.18 -6.20
CA LEU A 237 -21.34 -4.57 -4.84
C LEU A 237 -20.96 -6.02 -4.49
N ALA A 238 -20.80 -6.91 -5.48
CA ALA A 238 -20.30 -8.26 -5.29
C ALA A 238 -18.78 -8.34 -4.99
N GLN A 239 -18.05 -7.24 -5.14
CA GLN A 239 -16.61 -7.08 -4.83
C GLN A 239 -16.40 -6.26 -3.53
N LEU A 240 -17.45 -6.08 -2.74
CA LEU A 240 -17.40 -5.27 -1.52
C LEU A 240 -16.66 -6.02 -0.41
N GLU A 241 -15.61 -5.40 0.12
CA GLU A 241 -14.89 -5.89 1.30
C GLU A 241 -15.50 -5.31 2.58
N SER A 242 -15.89 -4.04 2.54
CA SER A 242 -16.67 -3.38 3.61
C SER A 242 -17.60 -2.31 3.04
N GLU A 243 -18.84 -2.25 3.54
CA GLU A 243 -19.86 -1.35 3.01
C GLU A 243 -19.72 0.09 3.53
N TYR A 244 -19.83 0.28 4.84
CA TYR A 244 -19.68 1.58 5.48
C TYR A 244 -19.08 1.40 6.87
N GLU A 245 -17.88 1.93 7.06
CA GLU A 245 -17.19 2.02 8.34
C GLU A 245 -16.95 3.48 8.67
N ILE A 246 -17.22 3.90 9.91
CA ILE A 246 -16.87 5.27 10.31
C ILE A 246 -15.36 5.39 10.54
N VAL A 247 -14.73 6.39 9.93
CA VAL A 247 -13.35 6.78 10.21
C VAL A 247 -13.39 8.16 10.85
N GLN A 248 -12.67 8.34 11.95
CA GLN A 248 -12.70 9.58 12.74
C GLN A 248 -11.46 9.62 13.63
N ASP A 249 -10.68 10.71 13.64
CA ASP A 249 -9.52 10.83 14.55
C ASP A 249 -9.99 10.87 16.00
N GLU A 250 -9.19 10.30 16.92
CA GLU A 250 -9.61 10.04 18.29
C GLU A 250 -8.70 10.71 19.33
N PRO A 251 -9.27 11.31 20.40
CA PRO A 251 -8.50 11.90 21.47
C PRO A 251 -7.80 10.81 22.30
N ALA A 252 -6.50 10.99 22.55
CA ALA A 252 -5.65 10.01 23.24
C ALA A 252 -6.10 9.66 24.67
N SER A 253 -7.01 10.44 25.26
CA SER A 253 -7.57 10.25 26.60
C SER A 253 -8.81 9.35 26.68
N SER A 254 -9.53 9.14 25.56
CA SER A 254 -10.80 8.40 25.57
C SER A 254 -11.06 7.53 24.34
N GLY A 255 -10.22 7.62 23.31
CA GLY A 255 -10.29 6.73 22.16
C GLY A 255 -9.88 5.28 22.45
N ASP A 256 -10.52 4.33 21.78
CA ASP A 256 -10.12 2.92 21.75
C ASP A 256 -9.29 2.54 20.51
N GLY A 257 -9.17 3.47 19.56
CA GLY A 257 -8.42 3.37 18.30
C GLY A 257 -9.19 2.73 17.15
N ASN A 258 -10.44 2.30 17.35
CA ASN A 258 -11.22 1.57 16.34
C ASN A 258 -11.86 2.47 15.27
N ARG A 259 -12.09 3.76 15.55
CA ARG A 259 -12.54 4.77 14.57
C ARG A 259 -11.37 5.47 13.90
N ARG A 260 -10.27 5.68 14.63
CA ARG A 260 -9.04 6.34 14.17
C ARG A 260 -8.40 5.60 13.00
N ARG A 261 -8.57 4.28 12.96
CA ARG A 261 -7.83 3.43 12.04
C ARG A 261 -8.61 2.17 11.67
N ARG A 262 -8.90 2.03 10.38
CA ARG A 262 -9.57 0.84 9.80
C ARG A 262 -8.56 -0.06 9.13
N ARG A 263 -8.65 -1.36 9.45
CA ARG A 263 -7.68 -2.37 9.04
C ARG A 263 -8.38 -3.49 8.27
N HIS A 264 -8.13 -3.52 6.97
CA HIS A 264 -8.58 -4.56 6.06
C HIS A 264 -7.45 -5.58 5.89
N GLN A 265 -7.71 -6.84 6.24
CA GLN A 265 -6.68 -7.88 6.30
C GLN A 265 -7.21 -9.17 5.69
N LYS A 266 -6.47 -9.72 4.72
CA LYS A 266 -6.89 -10.92 3.98
C LYS A 266 -5.71 -11.81 3.59
N ALA A 267 -5.89 -13.12 3.73
CA ALA A 267 -4.99 -14.12 3.18
C ALA A 267 -4.87 -14.01 1.66
N VAL A 268 -3.63 -13.95 1.16
CA VAL A 268 -3.34 -13.87 -0.27
C VAL A 268 -3.26 -15.28 -0.87
N ALA A 269 -4.01 -15.55 -1.95
CA ALA A 269 -3.94 -16.85 -2.61
C ALA A 269 -2.60 -17.04 -3.36
N PRO A 270 -2.00 -18.25 -3.44
CA PRO A 270 -0.73 -18.48 -4.14
C PRO A 270 -0.74 -18.14 -5.65
N THR A 271 -1.93 -18.04 -6.25
CA THR A 271 -2.16 -17.61 -7.63
C THR A 271 -2.25 -16.10 -7.82
N THR A 272 -2.47 -15.34 -6.74
CA THR A 272 -2.67 -13.89 -6.79
C THR A 272 -1.33 -13.18 -6.97
N ARG A 273 -1.31 -12.16 -7.83
CA ARG A 273 -0.13 -11.33 -8.13
C ARG A 273 -0.41 -9.85 -7.92
N SER A 274 -1.68 -9.44 -7.92
CA SER A 274 -2.11 -8.14 -7.45
C SER A 274 -3.40 -8.23 -6.64
N VAL A 275 -3.45 -7.49 -5.53
CA VAL A 275 -4.69 -7.18 -4.80
C VAL A 275 -4.98 -5.71 -5.05
N ILE A 276 -6.12 -5.41 -5.65
CA ILE A 276 -6.56 -4.04 -5.96
C ILE A 276 -7.66 -3.67 -4.99
N ARG A 277 -7.54 -2.52 -4.32
CA ARG A 277 -8.62 -1.92 -3.54
C ARG A 277 -9.06 -0.59 -4.14
N ARG A 278 -10.37 -0.37 -4.10
CA ARG A 278 -11.00 0.93 -4.31
C ARG A 278 -11.56 1.37 -2.95
N ILE A 279 -11.08 2.51 -2.46
CA ILE A 279 -11.47 3.07 -1.17
C ILE A 279 -12.19 4.38 -1.43
N GLU A 280 -13.45 4.46 -1.04
CA GLU A 280 -14.31 5.64 -1.22
C GLU A 280 -14.57 6.29 0.14
N MET A 281 -14.37 7.61 0.23
CA MET A 281 -14.70 8.39 1.42
C MET A 281 -15.91 9.28 1.14
N TYR A 282 -16.88 9.28 2.06
CA TYR A 282 -18.06 10.13 2.04
C TYR A 282 -18.12 10.98 3.31
N ALA A 283 -18.65 12.18 3.20
CA ALA A 283 -18.91 13.02 4.36
C ALA A 283 -19.89 12.34 5.34
N TYR A 284 -19.62 12.43 6.64
CA TYR A 284 -20.61 12.10 7.67
C TYR A 284 -21.57 13.28 7.87
N THR A 285 -22.87 13.04 7.73
CA THR A 285 -23.93 14.07 7.90
C THR A 285 -24.89 13.77 9.05
N GLY A 286 -24.54 12.80 9.91
CA GLY A 286 -25.27 12.48 11.13
C GLY A 286 -24.98 13.44 12.29
N ALA A 287 -25.34 13.04 13.50
CA ALA A 287 -25.16 13.86 14.70
C ALA A 287 -23.76 13.69 15.32
N TYR A 288 -23.27 14.74 15.97
CA TYR A 288 -22.06 14.68 16.79
C TYR A 288 -22.40 14.95 18.26
N ASP A 289 -21.62 14.38 19.18
CA ASP A 289 -21.64 14.81 20.58
C ASP A 289 -21.13 16.25 20.67
N ALA A 290 -21.91 17.11 21.30
CA ALA A 290 -21.65 18.55 21.34
C ALA A 290 -20.40 18.94 22.16
N VAL A 291 -19.82 18.02 22.95
CA VAL A 291 -18.62 18.24 23.75
C VAL A 291 -17.42 17.54 23.11
N THR A 292 -17.49 16.21 22.96
CA THR A 292 -16.36 15.41 22.47
C THR A 292 -16.17 15.49 20.97
N HIS A 293 -17.19 15.91 20.20
CA HIS A 293 -17.24 15.80 18.74
C HIS A 293 -17.26 14.34 18.23
N GLU A 294 -17.58 13.35 19.08
CA GLU A 294 -17.71 11.96 18.63
C GLU A 294 -18.94 11.80 17.72
N ALA A 295 -18.81 11.09 16.59
CA ALA A 295 -19.97 10.82 15.73
C ALA A 295 -20.96 9.86 16.42
N LEU A 296 -22.23 10.26 16.46
CA LEU A 296 -23.35 9.59 17.12
C LEU A 296 -24.25 8.92 16.08
N CYS A 297 -23.79 7.80 15.52
CA CYS A 297 -24.54 7.06 14.52
C CYS A 297 -25.88 6.55 15.06
N ALA A 298 -26.94 6.63 14.26
CA ALA A 298 -28.31 6.31 14.67
C ALA A 298 -28.53 4.82 15.03
N ASP A 299 -27.65 3.93 14.58
CA ASP A 299 -27.60 2.50 14.95
C ASP A 299 -26.93 2.25 16.33
N GLY A 300 -26.24 3.26 16.88
CA GLY A 300 -25.42 3.16 18.10
C GLY A 300 -24.14 2.33 17.94
N LEU A 301 -23.80 1.87 16.72
CA LEU A 301 -22.68 0.98 16.43
C LEU A 301 -21.76 1.49 15.32
N CYS A 302 -22.21 2.48 14.53
CA CYS A 302 -21.52 3.00 13.36
C CYS A 302 -21.11 1.93 12.35
N ASN A 303 -21.98 0.93 12.13
CA ASN A 303 -21.77 -0.18 11.20
C ASN A 303 -22.79 -0.23 10.06
N ALA A 304 -23.88 0.54 10.15
CA ALA A 304 -24.80 0.77 9.04
C ALA A 304 -25.38 2.19 9.11
N PRO A 305 -25.14 3.06 8.11
CA PRO A 305 -25.70 4.41 8.10
C PRO A 305 -27.22 4.38 7.92
N SER A 306 -27.91 5.20 8.70
CA SER A 306 -29.31 5.54 8.51
C SER A 306 -29.51 6.57 7.40
N ALA A 307 -30.76 6.72 6.95
CA ALA A 307 -31.12 7.70 5.93
C ALA A 307 -30.75 9.13 6.39
N GLY A 308 -29.83 9.76 5.66
CA GLY A 308 -29.33 11.11 5.96
C GLY A 308 -27.99 11.15 6.73
N GLU A 309 -27.38 10.02 7.07
CA GLU A 309 -26.04 10.00 7.70
C GLU A 309 -24.88 9.98 6.69
N VAL A 310 -25.15 9.58 5.43
CA VAL A 310 -24.16 9.63 4.33
C VAL A 310 -24.35 10.90 3.51
N GLY A 311 -23.30 11.73 3.47
CA GLY A 311 -23.22 12.93 2.66
C GLY A 311 -22.63 12.71 1.27
N ALA A 312 -22.00 13.75 0.74
CA ALA A 312 -21.35 13.70 -0.58
C ALA A 312 -20.16 12.74 -0.60
N LEU A 313 -19.89 12.15 -1.76
CA LEU A 313 -18.62 11.49 -2.04
C LEU A 313 -17.51 12.57 -2.06
N LEU A 314 -16.44 12.34 -1.30
CA LEU A 314 -15.31 13.27 -1.14
C LEU A 314 -14.12 12.84 -1.99
N SER A 315 -13.73 11.58 -1.90
CA SER A 315 -12.59 11.06 -2.65
C SER A 315 -12.72 9.56 -2.93
N VAL A 316 -12.03 9.11 -3.97
CA VAL A 316 -11.89 7.71 -4.34
C VAL A 316 -10.43 7.42 -4.64
N GLN A 317 -9.78 6.66 -3.76
CA GLN A 317 -8.48 6.08 -4.06
C GLN A 317 -8.63 4.75 -4.79
N MET A 318 -7.77 4.52 -5.77
CA MET A 318 -7.62 3.23 -6.44
C MET A 318 -6.15 2.82 -6.33
N SER A 319 -5.88 1.82 -5.49
CA SER A 319 -4.52 1.35 -5.16
C SER A 319 -4.39 -0.16 -5.32
N ALA A 320 -3.16 -0.65 -5.49
CA ALA A 320 -2.86 -2.06 -5.67
C ALA A 320 -1.57 -2.49 -4.99
N ALA A 321 -1.60 -3.63 -4.31
CA ALA A 321 -0.41 -4.33 -3.85
C ALA A 321 -0.04 -5.42 -4.88
N ASN A 322 1.04 -5.22 -5.63
CA ASN A 322 1.64 -6.28 -6.43
C ASN A 322 2.42 -7.22 -5.49
N VAL A 323 1.77 -8.30 -5.09
CA VAL A 323 2.30 -9.30 -4.14
C VAL A 323 3.32 -10.20 -4.83
N GLN A 324 4.54 -10.27 -4.27
CA GLN A 324 5.57 -11.14 -4.84
C GLN A 324 5.27 -12.61 -4.50
N PRO A 325 5.27 -13.51 -5.49
CA PRO A 325 4.93 -14.90 -5.23
C PRO A 325 5.96 -15.65 -4.39
N ASP A 326 5.48 -16.66 -3.68
CA ASP A 326 6.28 -17.82 -3.29
C ASP A 326 6.80 -18.49 -4.58
N ALA A 327 8.05 -18.25 -4.92
CA ALA A 327 8.64 -18.69 -6.18
C ALA A 327 10.14 -18.94 -6.07
N VAL A 328 10.66 -19.82 -6.92
CA VAL A 328 12.10 -20.03 -7.11
C VAL A 328 12.49 -19.54 -8.50
N LEU A 329 13.39 -18.57 -8.53
CA LEU A 329 13.98 -17.96 -9.72
C LEU A 329 15.43 -18.43 -9.84
N LEU A 330 15.73 -19.08 -10.95
CA LEU A 330 17.03 -19.62 -11.29
C LEU A 330 17.77 -18.67 -12.23
N THR A 331 18.95 -18.22 -11.83
CA THR A 331 19.87 -17.50 -12.71
C THR A 331 20.37 -18.48 -13.76
N LYS A 332 20.07 -18.21 -15.05
CA LYS A 332 20.43 -19.12 -16.14
C LYS A 332 21.94 -19.38 -16.17
N PRO A 333 22.40 -20.61 -15.88
CA PRO A 333 23.83 -20.92 -15.84
C PRO A 333 24.44 -20.98 -17.25
N THR A 334 25.76 -20.86 -17.30
CA THR A 334 26.57 -21.18 -18.50
C THR A 334 27.36 -22.46 -18.21
N ASN A 335 27.48 -23.35 -19.20
CA ASN A 335 28.15 -24.66 -19.08
C ASN A 335 27.50 -25.65 -18.07
N GLY A 336 26.18 -25.55 -17.89
CA GLY A 336 25.41 -26.46 -17.06
C GLY A 336 23.93 -26.09 -17.04
N LYS A 337 23.17 -26.75 -16.16
CA LYS A 337 21.73 -26.55 -15.92
C LYS A 337 21.43 -26.62 -14.43
N ILE A 338 20.26 -26.12 -14.03
CA ILE A 338 19.69 -26.30 -12.70
C ILE A 338 18.28 -26.84 -12.86
N ASN A 339 17.98 -27.99 -12.26
CA ASN A 339 16.68 -28.66 -12.34
C ASN A 339 16.09 -28.86 -10.92
N SER A 340 14.78 -28.79 -10.76
CA SER A 340 14.12 -29.19 -9.50
C SER A 340 13.77 -30.68 -9.51
N THR A 341 13.70 -31.27 -8.31
CA THR A 341 13.35 -32.69 -8.11
C THR A 341 11.90 -32.98 -8.52
N ASP A 342 11.00 -32.01 -8.33
CA ASP A 342 9.60 -32.03 -8.80
C ASP A 342 9.44 -31.84 -10.32
N ARG A 343 10.53 -31.52 -11.03
CA ARG A 343 10.60 -31.26 -12.49
C ARG A 343 9.80 -30.05 -12.99
N LEU A 344 9.32 -29.19 -12.09
CA LEU A 344 8.63 -27.94 -12.44
C LEU A 344 9.60 -26.82 -12.87
N LEU A 345 10.88 -26.92 -12.48
CA LEU A 345 12.00 -26.11 -12.95
C LEU A 345 12.98 -26.97 -13.76
N ALA A 346 13.37 -26.45 -14.92
CA ALA A 346 14.41 -27.02 -15.77
C ALA A 346 15.13 -25.87 -16.49
N CYS A 347 16.09 -25.25 -15.80
CA CYS A 347 16.73 -24.00 -16.21
C CYS A 347 17.82 -24.22 -17.26
N GLY A 348 17.41 -24.80 -18.39
CA GLY A 348 17.88 -24.45 -19.72
C GLY A 348 16.82 -23.68 -20.53
N SER A 349 15.53 -23.98 -20.28
CA SER A 349 14.36 -23.39 -20.96
C SER A 349 13.35 -22.73 -20.01
N LYS A 350 13.16 -23.24 -18.78
CA LYS A 350 12.26 -22.66 -17.78
C LYS A 350 13.00 -22.48 -16.45
N CYS A 351 13.25 -21.22 -16.11
CA CYS A 351 14.06 -20.81 -14.95
C CYS A 351 13.25 -20.19 -13.82
N GLU A 352 11.93 -20.16 -13.90
CA GLU A 352 11.05 -19.60 -12.86
C GLU A 352 9.87 -20.52 -12.62
N GLN A 353 9.48 -20.68 -11.35
CA GLN A 353 8.33 -21.49 -10.95
C GLN A 353 7.78 -21.00 -9.61
N SER A 354 6.46 -20.86 -9.54
CA SER A 354 5.74 -20.65 -8.28
C SER A 354 5.57 -21.96 -7.49
N TYR A 355 5.61 -21.84 -6.17
CA TYR A 355 5.47 -22.92 -5.21
C TYR A 355 4.53 -22.49 -4.08
N THR A 356 4.14 -23.40 -3.19
CA THR A 356 3.42 -23.00 -1.96
C THR A 356 4.41 -22.53 -0.90
N ALA A 357 4.04 -21.54 -0.08
CA ALA A 357 4.79 -21.21 1.14
C ALA A 357 5.10 -22.47 1.98
N GLY A 358 6.26 -22.49 2.64
CA GLY A 358 6.77 -23.66 3.37
C GLY A 358 7.22 -24.84 2.50
N GLN A 359 6.98 -24.85 1.18
CA GLN A 359 7.36 -25.97 0.33
C GLN A 359 8.89 -26.09 0.21
N VAL A 360 9.39 -27.29 0.48
CA VAL A 360 10.80 -27.64 0.34
C VAL A 360 11.09 -28.08 -1.10
N VAL A 361 11.93 -27.31 -1.80
CA VAL A 361 12.34 -27.57 -3.19
C VAL A 361 13.81 -27.95 -3.21
N THR A 362 14.10 -29.17 -3.69
CA THR A 362 15.48 -29.63 -3.92
C THR A 362 15.88 -29.41 -5.37
N LEU A 363 16.91 -28.58 -5.56
CA LEU A 363 17.52 -28.18 -6.81
C LEU A 363 18.82 -28.96 -7.04
N THR A 364 19.02 -29.46 -8.25
CA THR A 364 20.23 -30.17 -8.67
C THR A 364 20.94 -29.37 -9.76
N ALA A 365 22.23 -29.11 -9.56
CA ALA A 365 23.15 -28.58 -10.56
C ALA A 365 23.67 -29.72 -11.44
N GLU A 366 23.49 -29.59 -12.76
CA GLU A 366 23.96 -30.53 -13.76
C GLU A 366 25.01 -29.83 -14.64
N PRO A 367 26.32 -30.05 -14.40
CA PRO A 367 27.36 -29.52 -15.28
C PRO A 367 27.25 -30.13 -16.68
N ASP A 368 27.47 -29.33 -17.72
CA ASP A 368 27.62 -29.86 -19.07
C ASP A 368 28.88 -30.74 -19.19
N SER A 369 28.95 -31.57 -20.24
CA SER A 369 30.11 -32.44 -20.48
C SER A 369 31.41 -31.64 -20.48
N GLY A 370 32.38 -32.08 -19.68
CA GLY A 370 33.66 -31.39 -19.49
C GLY A 370 33.64 -30.26 -18.45
N SER A 371 32.53 -29.98 -17.77
CA SER A 371 32.43 -28.89 -16.77
C SER A 371 32.31 -29.40 -15.32
N THR A 372 32.41 -28.48 -14.37
CA THR A 372 32.17 -28.69 -12.93
C THR A 372 31.43 -27.50 -12.31
N LEU A 373 30.55 -27.77 -11.35
CA LEU A 373 30.02 -26.73 -10.46
C LEU A 373 31.19 -26.13 -9.65
N THR A 374 31.38 -24.81 -9.72
CA THR A 374 32.34 -24.07 -8.88
C THR A 374 31.69 -23.51 -7.63
N GLY A 375 30.37 -23.30 -7.66
CA GLY A 375 29.58 -22.93 -6.49
C GLY A 375 28.16 -22.50 -6.84
N TRP A 376 27.27 -22.59 -5.85
CA TRP A 376 25.97 -21.94 -5.89
C TRP A 376 26.05 -20.45 -5.49
N THR A 377 25.05 -19.69 -5.89
CA THR A 377 24.83 -18.28 -5.54
C THR A 377 23.38 -18.02 -5.14
N GLY A 378 23.13 -16.89 -4.47
CA GLY A 378 21.81 -16.54 -3.95
C GLY A 378 21.48 -17.30 -2.68
N ALA A 379 20.29 -17.91 -2.60
CA ALA A 379 19.87 -18.69 -1.42
C ALA A 379 20.58 -20.04 -1.26
N CYS A 380 21.29 -20.51 -2.29
CA CYS A 380 22.13 -21.70 -2.24
C CYS A 380 23.60 -21.33 -2.09
N ASN A 381 24.37 -22.17 -1.40
CA ASN A 381 25.82 -21.98 -1.20
C ASN A 381 26.59 -23.31 -1.33
N GLY A 382 27.93 -23.21 -1.28
CA GLY A 382 28.81 -24.38 -1.38
C GLY A 382 28.88 -25.00 -2.78
N THR A 383 29.47 -26.19 -2.86
CA THR A 383 29.83 -26.89 -4.12
C THR A 383 29.18 -28.27 -4.27
N ALA A 384 28.30 -28.66 -3.36
CA ALA A 384 27.51 -29.87 -3.51
C ALA A 384 26.57 -29.75 -4.72
N LEU A 385 26.39 -30.82 -5.51
CA LEU A 385 25.51 -30.77 -6.70
C LEU A 385 24.02 -30.64 -6.36
N SER A 386 23.63 -30.81 -5.09
CA SER A 386 22.28 -30.61 -4.60
C SER A 386 22.23 -29.42 -3.64
N CYS A 387 21.19 -28.61 -3.77
CA CYS A 387 20.80 -27.58 -2.81
C CYS A 387 19.31 -27.72 -2.50
N THR A 388 18.93 -27.54 -1.24
CA THR A 388 17.52 -27.53 -0.81
C THR A 388 17.15 -26.14 -0.30
N VAL A 389 16.04 -25.59 -0.78
CA VAL A 389 15.48 -24.31 -0.34
C VAL A 389 14.04 -24.49 0.14
N THR A 390 13.63 -23.76 1.17
CA THR A 390 12.24 -23.72 1.64
C THR A 390 11.60 -22.42 1.17
N VAL A 391 10.63 -22.51 0.26
CA VAL A 391 10.03 -21.34 -0.39
C VAL A 391 9.14 -20.58 0.59
N ASN A 392 9.49 -19.32 0.86
CA ASN A 392 8.76 -18.41 1.74
C ASN A 392 9.01 -16.99 1.21
N GLY A 393 8.21 -16.57 0.23
CA GLY A 393 8.50 -15.46 -0.68
C GLY A 393 9.42 -15.85 -1.83
N GLN A 394 9.83 -14.84 -2.62
CA GLN A 394 10.62 -15.03 -3.83
C GLN A 394 12.10 -15.36 -3.54
N ILE A 395 12.53 -16.55 -3.92
CA ILE A 395 13.90 -17.05 -3.74
C ILE A 395 14.69 -16.97 -5.05
N LYS A 396 15.85 -16.32 -5.05
CA LYS A 396 16.80 -16.32 -6.16
C LYS A 396 17.95 -17.28 -5.90
N VAL A 397 18.22 -18.19 -6.84
CA VAL A 397 19.34 -19.15 -6.82
C VAL A 397 20.11 -19.06 -8.14
N GLY A 398 21.41 -19.26 -8.11
CA GLY A 398 22.24 -19.42 -9.30
C GLY A 398 23.31 -20.49 -9.10
N ALA A 399 23.90 -20.97 -10.18
CA ALA A 399 25.00 -21.94 -10.16
C ALA A 399 26.05 -21.51 -11.18
N THR A 400 27.31 -21.48 -10.76
CA THR A 400 28.45 -21.15 -11.63
C THR A 400 29.19 -22.43 -11.98
N PHE A 401 29.46 -22.64 -13.28
CA PHE A 401 30.19 -23.81 -13.76
C PHE A 401 31.47 -23.38 -14.50
N SER A 402 32.55 -24.13 -14.30
CA SER A 402 33.81 -23.98 -15.03
C SER A 402 34.06 -25.17 -15.93
N VAL A 403 34.59 -24.91 -17.13
CA VAL A 403 35.09 -25.97 -18.02
C VAL A 403 36.40 -26.51 -17.43
N LYS A 404 36.52 -27.82 -17.29
CA LYS A 404 37.78 -28.50 -17.00
C LYS A 404 38.70 -28.28 -18.20
N SER A 405 39.78 -27.54 -18.02
CA SER A 405 40.83 -27.41 -19.04
C SER A 405 41.37 -28.80 -19.37
N GLY A 406 41.07 -29.26 -20.58
CA GLY A 406 41.54 -30.55 -21.07
C GLY A 406 43.06 -30.56 -21.10
N GLY A 407 43.68 -31.34 -20.22
CA GLY A 407 45.13 -31.53 -20.21
C GLY A 407 45.58 -32.06 -21.56
N GLY A 408 46.19 -31.18 -22.37
CA GLY A 408 46.66 -31.52 -23.70
C GLY A 408 47.64 -32.68 -23.61
N LYS A 409 47.30 -33.82 -24.23
CA LYS A 409 48.22 -34.94 -24.35
C LYS A 409 49.42 -34.46 -25.17
N GLY A 410 50.60 -34.47 -24.55
CA GLY A 410 51.85 -34.19 -25.26
C GLY A 410 52.02 -35.14 -26.44
N GLY A 411 52.12 -34.57 -27.64
CA GLY A 411 52.61 -35.29 -28.82
C GLY A 411 54.10 -35.59 -28.66
N LYS A 412 54.50 -36.78 -29.10
CA LYS A 412 55.91 -37.21 -29.15
C LYS A 412 56.63 -36.56 -30.34
#